data_AF-S7NUR8-F1
#
_entry.id   AF-S7NUR8-F1
#
_cell.length_a   1.000
_cell.length_b   1.000
_cell.length_c   1.000
_cell.angle_alpha   90.00
_cell.angle_beta   90.00
_cell.angle_gamma   90.00
#
_symmetry.space_group_name_H-M   'P 1'
#
loop_
_entity.id
_entity.type
_entity.pdbx_description
1 polymer ?
#
loop_
_entity_poly.entity_id
_entity_poly.type
_entity_poly.pdbx_seq_one_letter_code
_entity_poly.pdbx_strand_id
1 'polypeptide(L)'
;LPYSVVRNEHVEIRAVLYNYQEADTLTVRVELLYNPAFCSLATAKKRHLQTVSIPPKSSLAVPYVIVPLTVGLQEVEVKATVYRYFITDGVRKTLKVVVSPWGTCCLLFFRWDSCSPCAVNSVWSPRL
;
A
#
# COMPACT_ATOMS: atom_id res chain seq x y z
N LEU A 1 3.29 9.79 -1.41
CA LEU A 1 3.98 8.72 -0.66
C LEU A 1 4.98 9.36 0.30
N PRO A 2 5.17 8.80 1.50
CA PRO A 2 6.24 9.24 2.40
C PRO A 2 7.62 8.97 1.79
N TYR A 3 8.65 9.66 2.29
CA TYR A 3 10.04 9.48 1.82
C TYR A 3 10.57 8.07 2.08
N SER A 4 10.26 7.49 3.25
CA SER A 4 10.60 6.11 3.61
C SER A 4 9.61 5.55 4.64
N VAL A 5 9.50 4.22 4.69
CA VAL A 5 8.67 3.47 5.64
C VAL A 5 9.50 2.37 6.29
N VAL A 6 9.22 2.04 7.55
CA VAL A 6 9.90 0.95 8.24
C VAL A 6 9.26 -0.40 7.87
N ARG A 7 10.09 -1.43 7.71
CA ARG A 7 9.62 -2.81 7.49
C ARG A 7 8.66 -3.25 8.62
N ASN A 8 7.59 -3.95 8.26
CA ASN A 8 6.54 -4.48 9.13
C ASN A 8 5.70 -3.41 9.86
N GLU A 9 5.79 -2.15 9.43
CA GLU A 9 4.98 -1.06 9.96
C GLU A 9 3.68 -0.90 9.17
N HIS A 10 2.57 -0.68 9.87
CA HIS A 10 1.30 -0.35 9.25
C HIS A 10 1.31 1.11 8.79
N VAL A 11 1.15 1.34 7.49
CA VAL A 11 1.05 2.70 6.94
C VAL A 11 -0.17 2.88 6.04
N GLU A 12 -0.76 4.08 6.11
CA GLU A 12 -1.82 4.52 5.21
C GLU A 12 -1.22 5.45 4.15
N ILE A 13 -1.31 5.04 2.88
CA ILE A 13 -0.97 5.87 1.73
C ILE A 13 -2.25 6.33 1.04
N ARG A 14 -2.24 7.53 0.45
CA ARG A 14 -3.41 8.09 -0.22
C ARG A 14 -3.12 8.30 -1.70
N ALA A 15 -3.98 7.75 -2.55
CA ALA A 15 -4.02 8.07 -3.97
C ALA A 15 -5.06 9.16 -4.19
N VAL A 16 -4.69 10.27 -4.81
CA VAL A 16 -5.62 11.36 -5.09
C VAL A 16 -6.04 11.29 -6.55
N LEU A 17 -7.35 11.19 -6.76
CA LEU A 17 -7.96 11.20 -8.08
C LEU A 17 -8.48 12.60 -8.36
N TYR A 18 -8.19 13.12 -9.55
CA TYR A 18 -8.65 14.43 -10.00
C TYR A 18 -9.64 14.27 -11.14
N ASN A 19 -10.80 14.93 -11.02
CA ASN A 19 -11.74 15.08 -12.11
C ASN A 19 -11.71 16.53 -12.62
N TYR A 20 -11.15 16.73 -13.81
CA TYR A 20 -11.08 18.03 -14.46
C TYR A 20 -12.27 18.34 -15.37
N GLN A 21 -13.25 17.44 -15.49
CA GLN A 21 -14.46 17.68 -16.28
C GLN A 21 -15.33 18.76 -15.66
N GLU A 22 -16.03 19.51 -16.52
CA GLU A 22 -16.77 20.69 -16.07
C GLU A 22 -18.16 20.38 -15.49
N ALA A 23 -18.89 19.47 -16.11
CA ALA A 23 -20.28 19.16 -15.75
C ALA A 23 -20.47 17.70 -15.30
N ASP A 24 -19.63 16.79 -15.80
CA ASP A 24 -19.86 15.36 -15.63
C ASP A 24 -19.22 14.79 -14.36
N THR A 25 -20.02 14.02 -13.61
CA THR A 25 -19.53 13.17 -12.53
C THR A 25 -18.87 11.92 -13.12
N LEU A 26 -17.66 11.60 -12.68
CA LEU A 26 -16.94 10.41 -13.15
C LEU A 26 -17.09 9.28 -12.14
N THR A 27 -17.61 8.14 -12.59
CA THR A 27 -17.54 6.89 -11.82
C THR A 27 -16.24 6.19 -12.21
N VAL A 28 -15.32 6.05 -11.26
CA VAL A 28 -13.98 5.50 -11.49
C VAL A 28 -13.83 4.19 -10.73
N ARG A 29 -13.36 3.14 -11.40
CA ARG A 29 -12.88 1.91 -10.79
C ARG A 29 -11.39 2.01 -10.56
N VAL A 30 -10.99 1.99 -9.29
CA VAL A 30 -9.59 2.05 -8.86
C VAL A 30 -9.13 0.66 -8.47
N GLU A 31 -7.98 0.25 -8.99
CA GLU A 31 -7.37 -1.05 -8.75
C GLU A 31 -6.00 -0.86 -8.11
N LEU A 32 -5.80 -1.44 -6.92
CA LEU A 32 -4.46 -1.57 -6.34
C LEU A 32 -3.82 -2.86 -6.86
N LEU A 33 -2.65 -2.75 -7.49
CA LEU A 33 -1.94 -3.91 -8.01
C LEU A 33 -1.25 -4.69 -6.89
N TYR A 34 -1.26 -6.02 -7.03
CA TYR A 34 -0.59 -6.90 -6.10
C TYR A 34 0.94 -6.81 -6.25
N ASN A 35 1.61 -6.63 -5.12
CA ASN A 35 3.06 -6.75 -5.01
C ASN A 35 3.38 -7.72 -3.87
N PRO A 36 4.16 -8.80 -4.08
CA PRO A 36 4.45 -9.79 -3.04
C PRO A 36 5.22 -9.21 -1.84
N ALA A 37 5.85 -8.05 -2.00
CA ALA A 37 6.53 -7.35 -0.93
C ALA A 37 5.61 -6.59 0.04
N PHE A 38 4.32 -6.45 -0.29
CA PHE A 38 3.36 -5.74 0.54
C PHE A 38 2.25 -6.69 1.00
N CYS A 39 1.94 -6.66 2.29
CA CYS A 39 0.67 -7.16 2.79
C CYS A 39 -0.37 -6.04 2.64
N SER A 40 -1.30 -6.22 1.70
CA SER A 40 -2.36 -5.25 1.38
C SER A 40 -3.66 -6.00 1.07
N LEU A 41 -4.74 -5.27 0.82
CA LEU A 41 -6.01 -5.87 0.41
C LEU A 41 -5.94 -6.59 -0.95
N ALA A 42 -4.95 -6.25 -1.79
CA ALA A 42 -4.73 -6.95 -3.04
C ALA A 42 -4.01 -8.28 -2.80
N THR A 43 -4.49 -9.35 -3.42
CA THR A 43 -3.92 -10.71 -3.32
C THR A 43 -3.37 -11.13 -4.69
N ALA A 44 -2.44 -12.09 -4.73
CA ALA A 44 -1.87 -12.62 -5.98
C ALA A 44 -2.92 -13.07 -7.02
N LYS A 45 -4.04 -13.62 -6.55
CA LYS A 45 -5.13 -14.11 -7.41
C LYS A 45 -6.18 -13.04 -7.74
N LYS A 46 -6.37 -12.04 -6.87
CA LYS A 46 -7.47 -11.08 -6.96
C LYS A 46 -6.98 -9.67 -6.65
N ARG A 47 -7.17 -8.76 -7.60
CA ARG A 47 -6.92 -7.33 -7.41
C ARG A 47 -7.94 -6.74 -6.47
N HIS A 48 -7.50 -5.77 -5.66
CA HIS A 48 -8.41 -5.00 -4.82
C HIS A 48 -9.03 -3.88 -5.64
N LEU A 49 -10.34 -3.96 -5.84
CA LEU A 49 -11.11 -3.04 -6.68
C LEU A 49 -12.01 -2.18 -5.79
N GLN A 50 -12.01 -0.88 -6.03
CA GLN A 50 -12.92 0.07 -5.40
C GLN A 50 -13.58 0.92 -6.48
N THR A 51 -14.89 1.12 -6.39
CA THR A 51 -15.62 2.02 -7.30
C THR A 51 -15.99 3.28 -6.54
N VAL A 52 -15.58 4.44 -7.07
CA VAL A 52 -15.81 5.74 -6.43
C VAL A 52 -16.37 6.73 -7.45
N SER A 53 -17.34 7.53 -7.04
CA SER A 53 -17.89 8.63 -7.82
C SER A 53 -17.21 9.94 -7.46
N ILE A 54 -16.67 10.65 -8.45
CA ILE A 54 -15.98 11.93 -8.27
C ILE A 54 -16.82 13.05 -8.91
N PRO A 55 -17.24 14.08 -8.16
CA PRO A 55 -17.96 15.21 -8.72
C PRO A 55 -17.13 16.00 -9.75
N PRO A 56 -17.75 16.82 -10.61
CA PRO A 56 -17.03 17.68 -11.55
C PRO A 56 -16.11 18.66 -10.82
N LYS A 57 -14.99 19.03 -11.47
CA LYS A 57 -13.96 19.96 -10.95
C LYS A 57 -13.53 19.69 -9.49
N SER A 58 -13.47 18.41 -9.10
CA SER A 58 -13.19 18.01 -7.72
C SER A 58 -12.09 16.95 -7.65
N SER A 59 -11.62 16.69 -6.43
CA SER A 59 -10.63 15.66 -6.17
C SER A 59 -11.07 14.78 -5.01
N LEU A 60 -10.67 13.51 -5.06
CA LEU A 60 -11.01 12.53 -4.04
C LEU A 60 -9.78 11.71 -3.66
N ALA A 61 -9.49 11.64 -2.37
CA ALA A 61 -8.40 10.86 -1.83
C ALA A 61 -8.90 9.46 -1.43
N VAL A 62 -8.31 8.43 -2.04
CA VAL A 62 -8.57 7.02 -1.74
C VAL A 62 -7.44 6.50 -0.84
N PRO A 63 -7.74 6.13 0.42
CA PRO A 63 -6.74 5.60 1.34
C PRO A 63 -6.50 4.11 1.07
N TYR A 64 -5.23 3.71 1.09
CA TYR A 64 -4.78 2.33 1.04
C TYR A 64 -3.89 2.05 2.23
N VAL A 65 -4.28 1.03 2.99
CA VAL A 65 -3.47 0.46 4.05
C VAL A 65 -2.53 -0.58 3.47
N ILE A 66 -1.23 -0.42 3.72
CA ILE A 66 -0.20 -1.37 3.31
C ILE A 66 0.78 -1.63 4.46
N VAL A 67 1.30 -2.86 4.53
CA VAL A 67 2.39 -3.25 5.44
C VAL A 67 3.54 -3.82 4.59
N PRO A 68 4.74 -3.23 4.63
CA PRO A 68 5.87 -3.71 3.84
C PRO A 68 6.60 -4.88 4.51
N LEU A 69 6.79 -5.95 3.75
CA LEU A 69 7.40 -7.21 4.23
C LEU A 69 8.88 -7.34 3.87
N THR A 70 9.32 -6.71 2.77
CA THR A 70 10.71 -6.74 2.30
C THR A 70 11.32 -5.34 2.29
N VAL A 71 12.61 -5.26 2.62
CA VAL A 71 13.39 -4.02 2.58
C VAL A 71 13.88 -3.73 1.17
N GLY A 72 14.11 -2.45 0.86
CA GLY A 72 14.57 -2.01 -0.46
C GLY A 72 13.63 -1.01 -1.12
N LEU A 73 13.75 -0.90 -2.44
CA LEU A 73 12.89 -0.04 -3.25
C LEU A 73 11.77 -0.88 -3.84
N GLN A 74 10.54 -0.57 -3.43
CA GLN A 74 9.39 -1.40 -3.76
C GLN A 74 8.34 -0.60 -4.51
N GLU A 75 7.83 -1.14 -5.61
CA GLU A 75 6.89 -0.42 -6.48
C GLU A 75 5.45 -0.53 -5.96
N VAL A 76 4.82 0.62 -5.73
CA VAL A 76 3.38 0.76 -5.48
C VAL A 76 2.73 1.21 -6.79
N GLU A 77 1.77 0.44 -7.28
CA GLU A 77 1.04 0.76 -8.50
C GLU A 77 -0.47 0.78 -8.26
N VAL A 78 -1.10 1.87 -8.70
CA VAL A 78 -2.55 2.07 -8.64
C VAL A 78 -3.03 2.41 -10.04
N LYS A 79 -4.06 1.71 -10.50
CA LYS A 79 -4.72 1.97 -11.79
C LYS A 79 -6.12 2.51 -11.57
N ALA A 80 -6.55 3.40 -12.44
CA ALA A 80 -7.90 3.94 -12.46
C ALA A 80 -8.50 3.72 -13.85
N THR A 81 -9.73 3.26 -13.91
CA THR A 81 -10.50 3.07 -15.16
C THR A 81 -11.85 3.73 -14.98
N VAL A 82 -12.19 4.65 -15.86
CA VAL A 82 -13.49 5.34 -15.80
C VAL A 82 -14.55 4.44 -16.43
N TYR A 83 -15.73 4.34 -15.79
CA TYR A 83 -16.85 3.62 -16.40
C TYR A 83 -17.40 4.40 -17.60
N ARG A 84 -17.80 3.67 -18.66
CA ARG A 84 -18.38 4.20 -19.92
C ARG A 84 -17.44 5.03 -20.80
N TYR A 85 -16.29 5.46 -20.28
CA TYR A 85 -15.25 6.12 -21.04
C TYR A 85 -14.06 5.17 -21.21
N PHE A 86 -13.41 5.20 -22.37
CA PHE A 86 -12.19 4.42 -22.63
C PHE A 86 -10.93 5.11 -22.06
N ILE A 87 -11.04 5.69 -20.86
CA ILE A 87 -9.98 6.44 -20.20
C ILE A 87 -9.43 5.60 -19.05
N THR A 88 -8.13 5.35 -19.09
CA THR A 88 -7.39 4.64 -18.05
C THR A 88 -6.15 5.43 -17.65
N ASP A 89 -5.94 5.55 -16.35
CA ASP A 89 -4.74 6.14 -15.76
C ASP A 89 -4.05 5.11 -14.87
N GLY A 90 -2.74 5.24 -14.70
CA GLY A 90 -1.92 4.33 -13.91
C GLY A 90 -0.71 5.05 -13.36
N VAL A 91 -0.60 5.05 -12.03
CA VAL A 91 0.53 5.66 -11.33
C VAL A 91 1.35 4.57 -10.67
N ARG A 92 2.63 4.50 -11.05
CA ARG A 92 3.63 3.62 -10.43
C ARG A 92 4.69 4.46 -9.74
N LYS A 93 4.92 4.21 -8.45
CA LYS A 93 5.89 4.95 -7.62
C LYS A 93 6.69 4.00 -6.75
N THR A 94 7.96 4.31 -6.56
CA THR A 94 8.87 3.56 -5.70
C THR A 94 8.77 4.03 -4.26
N LEU A 95 8.47 3.10 -3.35
CA LEU A 95 8.48 3.29 -1.90
C LEU A 95 9.79 2.73 -1.33
N LYS A 96 10.52 3.57 -0.57
CA LYS A 96 11.76 3.15 0.10
C LYS A 96 11.42 2.52 1.45
N VAL A 97 11.65 1.22 1.58
CA VAL A 97 11.47 0.47 2.82
C VAL A 97 12.81 0.29 3.50
N VAL A 98 12.92 0.77 4.74
CA VAL A 98 14.12 0.71 5.56
C VAL A 98 13.92 -0.22 6.77
N VAL A 99 15.01 -0.70 7.34
CA VAL A 99 14.99 -1.37 8.64
C VAL A 99 14.81 -0.34 9.75
N SER A 100 14.18 -0.73 10.85
CA SER A 100 14.15 0.13 12.03
C SER A 100 15.57 0.32 12.55
N PRO A 101 16.03 1.56 12.80
CA PRO A 101 17.36 1.80 13.37
C PRO A 101 17.50 1.20 14.78
N TRP A 102 16.38 0.96 15.47
CA TRP A 102 16.32 0.32 16.78
C TRP A 102 16.26 -1.23 16.71
N GLY A 103 16.17 -1.81 15.50
CA GLY A 103 16.03 -3.25 15.28
C GLY A 103 17.35 -4.04 15.15
N THR A 104 18.49 -3.37 15.14
CA THR A 104 19.82 -4.01 15.29
C THR A 104 20.25 -4.14 16.75
N CYS A 105 19.39 -3.80 17.71
CA CYS A 105 19.62 -4.02 19.12
C CYS A 105 18.48 -4.84 19.73
N CYS A 106 18.59 -6.17 19.66
CA CYS A 106 18.44 -6.88 20.92
C CYS A 106 19.61 -6.37 21.77
N LEU A 107 19.34 -5.51 22.74
CA LEU A 107 20.25 -5.27 23.84
C LEU A 107 20.44 -6.63 24.53
N LEU A 108 21.41 -7.40 24.06
CA LEU A 108 22.07 -8.38 24.90
C LEU A 108 22.83 -7.61 25.97
N PHE A 109 22.13 -7.29 27.04
CA PHE A 109 22.63 -7.39 28.42
C PHE A 109 21.41 -7.86 29.23
N PHE A 110 21.29 -9.15 29.59
CA PHE A 110 22.34 -9.98 30.18
C PHE A 110 22.78 -11.20 29.33
N ARG A 111 24.09 -11.18 29.03
CA ARG A 111 24.97 -12.24 28.49
C ARG A 111 24.83 -12.64 27.01
N TRP A 112 25.90 -12.30 26.27
CA TRP A 112 26.29 -12.83 24.96
C TRP A 112 26.15 -14.35 24.90
N ASP A 113 25.16 -14.81 24.13
CA ASP A 113 25.31 -15.77 23.03
C ASP A 113 23.89 -16.20 22.62
N SER A 114 23.63 -16.21 21.31
CA SER A 114 22.37 -16.58 20.63
C SER A 114 21.47 -15.41 20.23
N CYS A 115 21.84 -14.71 19.15
CA CYS A 115 20.87 -14.02 18.30
C CYS A 115 19.86 -15.04 17.74
N SER A 116 18.66 -15.09 18.30
CA SER A 116 17.55 -15.78 17.66
C SER A 116 16.81 -14.78 16.75
N PRO A 117 16.60 -15.09 15.45
CA PRO A 117 15.78 -14.24 14.61
C PRO A 117 14.36 -14.19 15.18
N CYS A 118 13.75 -13.00 15.20
CA CYS A 118 12.34 -12.83 15.60
C CYS A 118 11.49 -13.81 14.79
N ALA A 119 11.02 -14.86 15.46
CA ALA A 119 10.11 -15.82 14.90
C ALA A 119 8.89 -15.04 14.36
N VAL A 120 8.68 -15.13 13.05
CA VAL A 120 7.43 -14.70 12.42
C VAL A 120 6.35 -15.61 12.99
N ASN A 121 5.62 -15.11 13.99
CA ASN A 121 4.40 -15.78 14.44
C ASN A 121 3.40 -15.74 13.28
N SER A 122 3.31 -16.87 12.60
CA SER A 122 2.38 -17.19 11.54
C SER A 122 1.02 -17.56 12.12
N VAL A 123 0.31 -16.63 12.77
CA VAL A 123 -1.14 -16.81 13.04
C VAL A 123 -1.83 -15.44 13.02
N TRP A 124 -2.31 -15.03 11.84
CA TRP A 124 -3.48 -14.15 11.75
C TRP A 124 -4.65 -15.01 11.32
N SER A 125 -5.29 -15.68 12.28
CA SER A 125 -6.66 -16.18 12.09
C SER A 125 -7.62 -15.01 12.31
N PRO A 126 -8.48 -14.65 11.34
CA PRO A 126 -9.58 -13.74 11.61
C PRO A 126 -10.57 -14.47 12.52
N ARG A 127 -10.76 -13.94 13.72
CA ARG A 127 -11.77 -14.40 14.68
C ARG A 127 -13.13 -13.90 14.16
N LEU A 128 -13.97 -14.82 13.70
CA LEU A 128 -15.43 -14.69 13.73
C LEU A 128 -15.91 -15.05 15.14
#